data_AF-A0A0L8MSA7-F1
#
_entry.id   AF-A0A0L8MSA7-F1
#
_cell.length_a   1.000
_cell.length_b   1.000
_cell.length_c   1.000
_cell.angle_alpha   90.00
_cell.angle_beta   90.00
_cell.angle_gamma   90.00
#
_symmetry.space_group_name_H-M   'P 1'
#
loop_
_entity.id
_entity.type
_entity.pdbx_description
1 polymer ?
#
loop_
_entity_poly.entity_id
_entity_poly.type
_entity_poly.pdbx_seq_one_letter_code
_entity_poly.pdbx_strand_id
1 'polypeptide(L)'
;MSEQQMYAVLHCEPCEECVQEDWQFIEDGELRWRGYEHCPRYEAYACDDGRGVPAPWIRERILAREGAVHLAVGGPGGVPVALLRRVYGLTIAEVMAARTAGWRATPVEARYLTGSAPTPPTASGAGPAGPG
;
A
#
# COMPACT_ATOMS: atom_id res chain seq x y z
N MET A 1 -40.04 -15.49 -20.86
CA MET A 1 -39.72 -15.97 -19.50
C MET A 1 -38.23 -16.12 -19.45
N SER A 2 -37.54 -15.19 -18.79
CA SER A 2 -36.08 -15.08 -18.83
C SER A 2 -35.45 -16.14 -17.94
N GLU A 3 -34.66 -17.03 -18.53
CA GLU A 3 -33.76 -17.93 -17.80
C GLU A 3 -32.69 -17.08 -17.09
N GLN A 4 -32.85 -16.91 -15.78
CA GLN A 4 -31.79 -16.41 -14.93
C GLN A 4 -30.71 -17.50 -14.86
N GLN A 5 -29.64 -17.34 -15.65
CA GLN A 5 -28.41 -18.09 -15.44
C GLN A 5 -27.86 -17.68 -14.06
N MET A 6 -28.13 -18.52 -13.06
CA MET A 6 -27.39 -18.48 -11.80
C MET A 6 -25.97 -18.93 -12.10
N TYR A 7 -25.04 -17.98 -12.19
CA TYR A 7 -23.62 -18.28 -12.11
C TYR A 7 -23.35 -18.86 -10.72
N ALA A 8 -23.31 -20.19 -10.61
CA ALA A 8 -22.85 -20.86 -9.41
C ALA A 8 -21.35 -20.59 -9.30
N VAL A 9 -20.97 -19.66 -8.42
CA VAL A 9 -19.59 -19.53 -7.98
C VAL A 9 -19.31 -20.75 -7.12
N LEU A 10 -18.80 -21.81 -7.72
CA LEU A 10 -18.27 -22.95 -6.98
C LEU A 10 -17.02 -22.45 -6.28
N HIS A 11 -17.15 -22.13 -4.99
CA HIS A 11 -16.00 -21.94 -4.12
C HIS A 11 -15.18 -23.22 -4.19
N CYS A 12 -14.08 -23.19 -4.95
CA CYS A 12 -13.10 -24.25 -4.90
C CYS A 12 -12.55 -24.22 -3.47
N GLU A 13 -12.67 -25.33 -2.73
CA GLU A 13 -11.86 -25.51 -1.53
C GLU A 13 -10.40 -25.23 -1.89
N PRO A 14 -9.59 -24.64 -1.00
CA PRO A 14 -8.21 -24.31 -1.30
C PRO A 14 -7.48 -25.58 -1.74
N CYS A 15 -7.21 -25.69 -3.03
CA CYS A 15 -6.44 -26.79 -3.57
C CYS A 15 -4.97 -26.49 -3.26
N GLU A 16 -4.20 -27.49 -2.81
CA GLU A 16 -2.77 -27.28 -2.51
C GLU A 16 -1.97 -26.82 -3.75
N GLU A 17 -2.51 -27.09 -4.95
CA GLU A 17 -1.94 -26.67 -6.25
C GLU A 17 -2.28 -25.22 -6.63
N CYS A 18 -3.19 -24.57 -5.89
CA CYS A 18 -3.68 -23.23 -6.19
C CYS A 18 -2.65 -22.21 -5.71
N VAL A 19 -2.04 -21.48 -6.64
CA VAL A 19 -1.05 -20.44 -6.35
C VAL A 19 -1.73 -19.09 -6.38
N GLN A 20 -1.54 -18.31 -5.31
CA GLN A 20 -1.96 -16.90 -5.26
C GLN A 20 -0.76 -16.01 -4.94
N GLU A 21 -0.52 -15.04 -5.82
CA GLU A 21 0.54 -14.06 -5.70
C GLU A 21 -0.03 -12.65 -5.82
N ASP A 22 0.08 -11.85 -4.77
CA ASP A 22 -0.25 -10.43 -4.82
C ASP A 22 1.00 -9.59 -4.60
N TRP A 23 1.20 -8.47 -5.29
CA TRP A 23 2.33 -7.58 -5.03
C TRP A 23 1.97 -6.12 -5.31
N GLN A 24 2.75 -5.22 -4.73
CA GLN A 24 2.68 -3.79 -4.99
C GLN A 24 3.89 -3.32 -5.79
N PHE A 25 3.72 -2.23 -6.51
CA PHE A 25 4.78 -1.55 -7.24
C PHE A 25 4.45 -0.07 -7.41
N ILE A 26 5.45 0.72 -7.79
CA ILE A 26 5.28 2.14 -8.12
C ILE A 26 5.55 2.28 -9.62
N GLU A 27 4.60 2.84 -10.35
CA GLU A 27 4.68 3.05 -11.80
C GLU A 27 4.19 4.46 -12.12
N ASP A 28 4.97 5.22 -12.89
CA ASP A 28 4.71 6.63 -13.20
C ASP A 28 4.48 7.52 -11.97
N GLY A 29 5.13 7.19 -10.86
CA GLY A 29 4.97 7.90 -9.57
C GLY A 29 3.66 7.58 -8.84
N GLU A 30 2.88 6.62 -9.31
CA GLU A 30 1.63 6.17 -8.71
C GLU A 30 1.81 4.79 -8.04
N LEU A 31 1.18 4.62 -6.87
CA LEU A 31 1.11 3.32 -6.20
C LEU A 31 0.16 2.42 -6.98
N ARG A 32 0.58 1.19 -7.27
CA ARG A 32 -0.22 0.17 -7.95
C ARG A 32 -0.04 -1.19 -7.29
N TRP A 33 -0.96 -2.10 -7.58
CA TRP A 33 -0.91 -3.48 -7.14
C TRP A 33 -1.43 -4.41 -8.22
N ARG A 34 -0.98 -5.66 -8.16
CA ARG A 34 -1.46 -6.78 -8.99
C ARG A 34 -1.62 -8.01 -8.13
N GLY A 35 -2.61 -8.82 -8.47
CA GLY A 35 -2.90 -10.14 -7.93
C GLY A 35 -2.99 -11.12 -9.08
N TYR A 36 -2.40 -12.29 -8.90
CA TYR A 36 -2.49 -13.41 -9.80
C TYR A 36 -2.92 -14.63 -9.01
N GLU A 37 -3.96 -15.30 -9.50
CA GLU A 37 -4.41 -16.59 -8.98
C GLU A 37 -4.40 -17.60 -10.11
N HIS A 38 -3.82 -18.76 -9.84
CA HIS A 38 -3.74 -19.86 -10.78
C HIS A 38 -4.03 -21.18 -10.09
N CYS A 39 -4.96 -21.92 -10.68
CA CYS A 39 -5.19 -23.31 -10.32
C CYS A 39 -4.96 -24.21 -11.54
N PRO A 40 -3.86 -24.99 -11.58
CA PRO A 40 -3.58 -25.94 -12.65
C PRO A 40 -4.68 -27.00 -12.78
N ARG A 41 -5.19 -27.51 -11.65
CA ARG A 41 -6.21 -28.56 -11.59
C ARG A 41 -7.52 -28.21 -12.29
N TYR A 42 -7.90 -26.94 -12.26
CA TYR A 42 -9.14 -26.44 -12.85
C TYR A 42 -8.90 -25.52 -14.06
N GLU A 43 -7.64 -25.41 -14.51
CA GLU A 43 -7.20 -24.49 -15.58
C GLU A 43 -7.72 -23.06 -15.39
N ALA A 44 -7.89 -22.63 -14.13
CA ALA A 44 -8.45 -21.35 -13.79
C ALA A 44 -7.33 -20.31 -13.60
N TYR A 45 -7.58 -19.11 -14.12
CA TYR A 45 -6.69 -17.96 -14.02
C TYR A 45 -7.53 -16.74 -13.64
N ALA A 46 -7.09 -16.00 -12.62
CA ALA A 46 -7.63 -14.69 -12.31
C ALA A 46 -6.49 -13.70 -12.15
N CYS A 47 -6.66 -12.53 -12.77
CA CYS A 47 -5.74 -11.41 -12.64
C CYS A 47 -6.54 -10.23 -12.12
N ASP A 48 -6.14 -9.73 -10.96
CA ASP A 48 -6.66 -8.49 -10.41
C ASP A 48 -5.57 -7.43 -10.45
N ASP A 49 -5.95 -6.18 -10.71
CA ASP A 49 -5.03 -5.07 -10.57
C ASP A 49 -5.77 -3.82 -10.10
N GLY A 50 -4.99 -2.86 -9.60
CA GLY A 50 -5.56 -1.59 -9.20
C GLY A 50 -4.53 -0.52 -8.95
N ARG A 51 -5.05 0.71 -8.90
CA ARG A 51 -4.32 1.90 -8.46
C ARG A 51 -4.55 2.12 -6.97
N GLY A 52 -3.54 2.68 -6.30
CA GLY A 52 -3.58 3.03 -4.90
C GLY A 52 -3.36 1.83 -3.97
N VAL A 53 -3.92 1.94 -2.76
CA VAL A 53 -3.82 0.92 -1.73
C VAL A 53 -4.73 -0.26 -2.10
N PRO A 54 -4.25 -1.51 -2.09
CA PRO A 54 -5.06 -2.68 -2.39
C PRO A 54 -6.15 -2.89 -1.34
N ALA A 55 -7.12 -3.72 -1.69
CA ALA A 55 -8.16 -4.13 -0.74
C ALA A 55 -7.53 -4.78 0.52
N PRO A 56 -8.17 -4.67 1.70
CA PRO A 56 -7.55 -5.07 2.97
C PRO A 56 -7.00 -6.49 3.00
N TRP A 57 -7.68 -7.46 2.38
CA TRP A 57 -7.23 -8.87 2.36
C TRP A 57 -5.95 -9.06 1.53
N ILE A 58 -5.86 -8.41 0.37
CA ILE A 58 -4.65 -8.41 -0.48
C ILE A 58 -3.50 -7.74 0.27
N ARG A 59 -3.78 -6.59 0.90
CA ARG A 59 -2.78 -5.85 1.66
C ARG A 59 -2.20 -6.67 2.80
N GLU A 60 -3.03 -7.36 3.59
CA GLU A 60 -2.54 -8.22 4.67
C GLU A 60 -1.75 -9.42 4.17
N ARG A 61 -2.07 -10.00 3.00
CA ARG A 61 -1.23 -11.05 2.39
C ARG A 61 0.15 -10.52 2.00
N ILE A 62 0.21 -9.34 1.39
CA ILE A 62 1.48 -8.67 1.06
C ILE A 62 2.27 -8.41 2.35
N LEU A 63 1.62 -7.89 3.39
CA LEU A 63 2.26 -7.62 4.69
C LEU A 63 2.76 -8.89 5.39
N ALA A 64 2.01 -9.99 5.29
CA ALA A 64 2.41 -11.28 5.86
C ALA A 64 3.66 -11.85 5.15
N ARG A 65 3.76 -11.67 3.83
CA ARG A 65 4.88 -12.17 3.02
C ARG A 65 6.11 -11.28 3.07
N GLU A 66 5.92 -9.96 2.97
CA GLU A 66 7.01 -8.99 2.84
C GLU A 66 7.38 -8.31 4.16
N GLY A 67 6.56 -8.49 5.19
CA GLY A 67 6.69 -7.78 6.45
C GLY A 67 6.11 -6.37 6.39
N ALA A 68 6.18 -5.68 7.53
CA ALA A 68 5.66 -4.33 7.68
C ALA A 68 6.76 -3.33 8.05
N VAL A 69 6.69 -2.14 7.46
CA VAL A 69 7.53 -0.99 7.80
C VAL A 69 6.70 -0.02 8.64
N HIS A 70 7.23 0.39 9.79
CA HIS A 70 6.60 1.40 10.64
C HIS A 70 7.15 2.78 10.32
N LEU A 71 6.26 3.72 10.04
CA LEU A 71 6.59 5.09 9.67
C LEU A 71 6.09 6.06 10.74
N ALA A 72 6.90 7.05 11.09
CA ALA A 72 6.43 8.18 11.88
C ALA A 72 5.44 9.00 11.05
N VAL A 73 4.39 9.52 11.69
CA VAL A 73 3.37 10.36 11.04
C VAL A 73 3.42 11.77 11.61
N GLY A 74 3.57 12.76 10.72
CA GLY A 74 3.74 14.16 11.08
C GLY A 74 5.10 14.47 11.74
N GLY A 75 5.33 15.76 11.96
CA GLY A 75 6.62 16.25 12.47
C GLY A 75 7.76 16.19 11.44
N PRO A 76 8.96 16.65 11.81
CA PRO A 76 10.13 16.61 10.93
C PRO A 76 10.50 15.17 10.56
N GLY A 77 10.56 14.87 9.26
CA GLY A 77 10.92 13.54 8.74
C GLY A 77 9.80 12.49 8.79
N GLY A 78 8.63 12.82 9.32
CA GLY A 78 7.46 11.94 9.32
C GLY A 78 6.62 12.08 8.04
N VAL A 79 5.79 11.08 7.76
CA VAL A 79 4.84 11.12 6.63
C VAL A 79 3.85 12.26 6.85
N PRO A 80 3.65 13.16 5.87
CA PRO A 80 2.68 14.23 5.98
C PRO A 80 1.26 13.71 6.23
N VAL A 81 0.57 14.26 7.22
CA VAL A 81 -0.81 13.88 7.57
C VAL A 81 -1.76 13.97 6.37
N ALA A 82 -1.64 15.05 5.58
CA ALA A 82 -2.49 15.24 4.40
C ALA A 82 -2.25 14.17 3.32
N LEU A 83 -1.00 13.71 3.17
CA LEU A 83 -0.65 12.64 2.25
C LEU A 83 -1.26 11.31 2.73
N LEU A 84 -1.11 10.99 4.01
CA LEU A 84 -1.65 9.75 4.59
C LEU A 84 -3.18 9.68 4.43
N ARG A 85 -3.88 10.79 4.68
CA ARG A 85 -5.34 10.87 4.47
C ARG A 85 -5.74 10.68 3.01
N ARG A 86 -4.98 11.26 2.08
CA ARG A 86 -5.25 11.14 0.65
C ARG A 86 -5.08 9.70 0.17
N VAL A 87 -4.02 9.02 0.62
CA VAL A 87 -3.67 7.68 0.15
C VAL A 87 -4.60 6.61 0.73
N TYR A 88 -4.94 6.72 2.02
CA TYR A 88 -5.69 5.69 2.75
C TYR A 88 -7.13 6.08 3.07
N GLY A 89 -7.58 7.27 2.71
CA GLY A 89 -8.93 7.75 3.00
C GLY A 89 -9.22 7.99 4.50
N LEU A 90 -8.17 8.14 5.32
CA LEU A 90 -8.32 8.16 6.78
C LEU A 90 -9.12 9.37 7.28
N THR A 91 -9.95 9.09 8.29
CA THR A 91 -10.60 10.07 9.15
C THR A 91 -9.56 10.80 10.01
N ILE A 92 -9.99 11.93 10.61
CA ILE A 92 -9.12 12.68 11.53
C ILE A 92 -8.72 11.83 12.74
N ALA A 93 -9.64 11.02 13.28
CA ALA A 93 -9.37 10.17 14.43
C ALA A 93 -8.28 9.12 14.11
N GLU A 94 -8.38 8.45 12.96
CA GLU A 94 -7.41 7.44 12.54
C GLU A 94 -6.02 8.03 12.30
N VAL A 95 -5.94 9.23 11.74
CA VAL A 95 -4.67 9.94 11.59
C VAL A 95 -4.06 10.29 12.95
N MET A 96 -4.87 10.74 13.90
CA MET A 96 -4.37 11.08 15.23
C MET A 96 -3.87 9.84 15.96
N ALA A 97 -4.51 8.68 15.77
CA ALA A 97 -4.01 7.40 16.24
C ALA A 97 -2.70 7.00 15.52
N ALA A 98 -2.61 7.19 14.21
CA ALA A 98 -1.38 6.93 13.46
C ALA A 98 -0.24 7.86 13.88
N ARG A 99 -0.54 9.09 14.32
CA ARG A 99 0.44 10.04 14.85
C ARG A 99 1.06 9.57 16.17
N THR A 100 0.30 8.86 17.01
CA THR A 100 0.80 8.35 18.29
C THR A 100 1.48 6.98 18.14
N ALA A 101 0.93 6.10 17.32
CA ALA A 101 1.41 4.72 17.17
C ALA A 101 2.40 4.51 16.01
N GLY A 102 2.50 5.48 15.10
CA GLY A 102 3.11 5.29 13.79
C GLY A 102 2.15 4.62 12.80
N TRP A 103 2.52 4.63 11.52
CA TRP A 103 1.77 4.00 10.45
C TRP A 103 2.45 2.73 9.98
N ARG A 104 1.70 1.62 9.99
CA ARG A 104 2.14 0.32 9.48
C ARG A 104 1.90 0.26 7.97
N ALA A 105 2.95 0.28 7.18
CA ALA A 105 2.94 0.26 5.72
C ALA A 105 3.60 -1.01 5.17
N THR A 106 3.26 -1.41 3.93
CA THR A 106 4.11 -2.34 3.18
C THR A 106 5.44 -1.67 2.80
N PRO A 107 6.48 -2.43 2.41
CA PRO A 107 7.74 -1.84 1.94
C PRO A 107 7.55 -0.90 0.74
N VAL A 108 6.62 -1.21 -0.16
CA VAL A 108 6.33 -0.38 -1.34
C VAL A 108 5.55 0.88 -0.96
N GLU A 109 4.53 0.75 -0.12
CA GLU A 109 3.80 1.88 0.45
C GLU A 109 4.75 2.83 1.19
N ALA A 110 5.71 2.29 1.96
CA ALA A 110 6.69 3.10 2.66
C ALA A 110 7.55 3.92 1.71
N ARG A 111 8.10 3.30 0.66
CA ARG A 111 8.87 4.01 -0.37
C ARG A 111 8.05 5.10 -1.05
N TYR A 112 6.79 4.80 -1.37
CA TYR A 112 5.87 5.77 -1.97
C TYR A 112 5.66 6.98 -1.04
N LEU A 113 5.30 6.74 0.23
CA LEU A 113 5.03 7.80 1.21
C LEU A 113 6.25 8.66 1.53
N THR A 114 7.45 8.07 1.58
CA THR A 114 8.69 8.82 1.81
C THR A 114 9.20 9.53 0.57
N GLY A 115 9.02 8.95 -0.62
CA GLY A 115 9.42 9.56 -1.90
C GLY A 115 8.51 10.72 -2.31
N SER A 116 7.25 10.71 -1.87
CA SER A 116 6.29 11.81 -2.08
C SER A 116 6.30 12.86 -0.97
N ALA A 117 7.06 12.66 0.11
CA ALA A 117 7.18 13.65 1.16
C ALA A 117 8.04 14.83 0.68
N PRO A 118 7.65 16.09 0.95
CA PRO A 118 8.50 17.22 0.66
C PRO A 118 9.82 17.06 1.43
N THR A 119 10.95 17.10 0.74
CA THR A 119 12.27 17.11 1.38
C THR A 119 12.33 18.31 2.34
N PRO A 120 12.65 18.12 3.63
CA PRO A 120 12.87 19.27 4.50
C PRO A 120 14.01 20.10 3.89
N PRO A 121 13.94 21.45 3.94
CA PRO A 121 15.07 22.27 3.54
C PRO A 121 16.25 21.84 4.40
N THR A 122 17.27 21.27 3.76
CA THR A 122 18.57 21.03 4.39
C THR A 122 18.99 22.38 4.96
N ALA A 123 19.21 22.46 6.27
CA ALA A 123 19.83 23.62 6.90
C ALA A 123 21.30 23.66 6.43
N SER A 124 21.50 24.03 5.17
CA SER A 124 22.82 24.31 4.61
C SER A 124 23.25 25.66 5.13
N GLY A 125 24.04 25.60 6.21
CA GLY A 125 25.14 26.51 6.47
C GLY A 125 24.75 27.96 6.79
N ALA A 126 24.73 28.27 8.09
CA ALA A 126 25.23 29.56 8.54
C ALA A 126 26.65 29.73 7.97
N GLY A 127 26.79 30.50 6.90
CA GLY A 127 28.10 30.97 6.45
C GLY A 127 28.70 31.84 7.56
N PRO A 128 30.00 31.72 7.86
CA PRO A 128 30.61 32.57 8.87
C PRO A 128 30.52 34.03 8.39
N ALA A 129 29.99 34.89 9.24
CA ALA A 129 30.15 36.33 9.11
C ALA A 129 31.66 36.63 9.10
N GLY A 130 32.19 37.01 7.94
CA GLY A 130 33.55 37.52 7.82
C GLY A 130 33.65 38.89 8.53
N PRO A 131 34.75 39.17 9.25
CA PRO A 131 34.98 40.49 9.80
C PRO A 131 35.70 41.38 8.77
N GLY A 132 35.37 42.67 8.76
CA GLY A 132 36.24 43.74 8.24
C GLY A 132 35.88 44.27 6.86
#